data_AF-A0A3M1A9B0-F1
#
_entry.id   AF-A0A3M1A9B0-F1
#
_cell.length_a   1.000
_cell.length_b   1.000
_cell.length_c   1.000
_cell.angle_alpha   90.00
_cell.angle_beta   90.00
_cell.angle_gamma   90.00
#
_symmetry.space_group_name_H-M   'P 1'
#
loop_
_entity.id
_entity.type
_entity.pdbx_description
1 polymer ?
#
loop_
_entity_poly.entity_id
_entity_poly.type
_entity_poly.pdbx_seq_one_letter_code
_entity_poly.pdbx_strand_id
1 'polypeptide(L)'
;GTLQYNPDYWKVLAKVAKEFSLPIRMADEKLLAQYGVTDRRKTAAEMGLLGPDYLIHSERDAIKKPEDVAPVFEKVLRQLKPGVTEIYIHPSIDSPELKNITATHDIRYAEYQWVMSRQLKKLIKRLGIKLISYKPLMELMQNETQ
;
A
#
# COMPACT_ATOMS: atom_id res chain seq x y z
N GLY A 1 -4.57 -8.82 -2.93
CA GLY A 1 -5.58 -8.06 -3.70
C GLY A 1 -5.35 -8.20 -5.18
N THR A 2 -5.44 -9.42 -5.74
CA THR A 2 -5.13 -9.68 -7.16
C THR A 2 -6.30 -9.29 -8.08
N LEU A 3 -7.54 -9.31 -7.57
CA LEU A 3 -8.72 -9.02 -8.36
C LEU A 3 -8.86 -7.54 -8.76
N GLN A 4 -8.22 -6.60 -8.04
CA GLN A 4 -8.28 -5.16 -8.38
C GLN A 4 -7.63 -4.84 -9.74
N TYR A 5 -6.78 -5.74 -10.25
CA TYR A 5 -6.14 -5.58 -11.56
C TYR A 5 -7.07 -6.01 -12.69
N ASN A 6 -8.04 -6.87 -12.42
CA ASN A 6 -9.05 -7.23 -13.39
C ASN A 6 -10.02 -6.03 -13.59
N PRO A 7 -10.25 -5.59 -14.84
CA PRO A 7 -11.10 -4.44 -15.14
C PRO A 7 -12.52 -4.55 -14.58
N ASP A 8 -13.14 -5.73 -14.61
CA ASP A 8 -14.54 -5.91 -14.23
C ASP A 8 -14.73 -5.86 -12.71
N TYR A 9 -13.83 -6.49 -11.96
CA TYR A 9 -13.83 -6.38 -10.49
C TYR A 9 -13.53 -4.96 -10.04
N TRP A 10 -12.66 -4.23 -10.75
CA TRP A 10 -12.40 -2.84 -10.42
C TRP A 10 -13.63 -1.95 -10.62
N LYS A 11 -14.44 -2.16 -11.67
CA LYS A 11 -15.68 -1.38 -11.87
C LYS A 11 -16.61 -1.51 -10.65
N VAL A 12 -16.73 -2.73 -10.12
CA VAL A 12 -17.51 -2.99 -8.89
C VAL A 12 -16.90 -2.28 -7.69
N LEU A 13 -15.58 -2.40 -7.49
CA LEU A 13 -14.87 -1.69 -6.42
C LEU A 13 -15.05 -0.17 -6.50
N ALA A 14 -14.88 0.42 -7.68
CA ALA A 14 -14.99 1.85 -7.93
C ALA A 14 -16.41 2.36 -7.67
N LYS A 15 -17.44 1.57 -8.06
CA LYS A 15 -18.84 1.90 -7.76
C LYS A 15 -19.08 1.96 -6.25
N VAL A 16 -18.67 0.93 -5.50
CA VAL A 16 -18.82 0.88 -4.04
C VAL A 16 -18.03 2.00 -3.38
N ALA A 17 -16.80 2.24 -3.79
CA ALA A 17 -15.98 3.32 -3.27
C ALA A 17 -16.64 4.69 -3.42
N LYS A 18 -17.26 4.93 -4.58
CA LYS A 18 -18.01 6.17 -4.83
C LYS A 18 -19.26 6.27 -3.96
N GLU A 19 -20.04 5.20 -3.88
CA GLU A 19 -21.28 5.15 -3.09
C GLU A 19 -21.04 5.46 -1.60
N PHE A 20 -19.93 4.96 -1.04
CA PHE A 20 -19.60 5.14 0.37
C PHE A 20 -18.61 6.28 0.64
N SER A 21 -18.24 7.05 -0.38
CA SER A 21 -17.22 8.10 -0.29
C SER A 21 -15.91 7.61 0.36
N LEU A 22 -15.41 6.46 -0.08
CA LEU A 22 -14.18 5.83 0.41
C LEU A 22 -13.03 5.93 -0.60
N PRO A 23 -11.82 6.33 -0.17
CA PRO A 23 -10.64 6.28 -1.01
C PRO A 23 -10.24 4.83 -1.29
N ILE A 24 -9.60 4.60 -2.43
CA ILE A 24 -9.17 3.27 -2.85
C ILE A 24 -7.66 3.20 -3.05
N ARG A 25 -7.08 2.03 -2.79
CA ARG A 25 -5.72 1.73 -3.19
C ARG A 25 -5.60 1.81 -4.71
N MET A 26 -4.61 2.57 -5.18
CA MET A 26 -4.27 2.67 -6.60
C MET A 26 -2.99 1.91 -6.88
N ALA A 27 -3.07 0.94 -7.79
CA ALA A 27 -1.90 0.20 -8.25
C ALA A 27 -0.98 1.08 -9.09
N ASP A 28 0.28 0.66 -9.20
CA ASP A 28 1.24 1.29 -10.10
C ASP A 28 0.82 1.09 -11.57
N GLU A 29 1.02 2.11 -12.40
CA GLU A 29 0.63 2.09 -13.82
C GLU A 29 1.39 1.01 -14.59
N LYS A 30 2.66 0.74 -14.26
CA LYS A 30 3.42 -0.33 -14.92
C LYS A 30 2.83 -1.70 -14.61
N LEU A 31 2.39 -1.92 -13.38
CA LEU A 31 1.72 -3.16 -12.99
C LEU A 31 0.39 -3.30 -13.71
N LEU A 32 -0.42 -2.23 -13.75
CA LEU A 32 -1.71 -2.24 -14.45
C LEU A 32 -1.57 -2.47 -15.95
N ALA A 33 -0.53 -1.92 -16.58
CA ALA A 33 -0.24 -2.13 -18.00
C ALA A 33 0.03 -3.61 -18.33
N GLN A 34 0.63 -4.38 -17.41
CA GLN A 34 0.80 -5.84 -17.56
C GLN A 34 -0.53 -6.58 -17.62
N TYR A 35 -1.60 -6.00 -17.07
CA TYR A 35 -2.97 -6.51 -17.13
C TYR A 35 -3.83 -5.80 -18.20
N GLY A 36 -3.21 -5.04 -19.11
CA GLY A 36 -3.90 -4.35 -20.20
C GLY A 36 -4.67 -3.09 -19.77
N VAL A 37 -4.40 -2.56 -18.58
CA VAL A 37 -5.06 -1.36 -18.05
C VAL A 37 -4.11 -0.16 -18.10
N THR A 38 -4.46 0.88 -18.84
CA THR A 38 -3.59 2.06 -19.06
C THR A 38 -4.18 3.38 -18.55
N ASP A 39 -5.46 3.40 -18.17
CA ASP A 39 -6.23 4.62 -17.86
C ASP A 39 -6.82 4.61 -16.44
N ARG A 40 -6.37 3.70 -15.57
CA ARG A 40 -6.94 3.48 -14.22
C ARG A 40 -7.01 4.76 -13.38
N ARG A 41 -5.93 5.54 -13.35
CA ARG A 41 -5.88 6.77 -12.54
C ARG A 41 -6.79 7.85 -13.12
N LYS A 42 -6.81 7.98 -14.45
CA LYS A 42 -7.68 8.92 -15.16
C LYS A 42 -9.15 8.60 -14.89
N THR A 43 -9.56 7.36 -15.09
CA THR A 43 -10.95 6.91 -14.87
C THR A 43 -11.37 7.06 -13.41
N ALA A 44 -10.48 6.77 -12.45
CA ALA A 44 -10.75 7.04 -11.04
C ALA A 44 -10.97 8.54 -10.75
N ALA A 45 -10.12 9.41 -11.28
CA ALA A 45 -10.24 10.86 -11.11
C ALA A 45 -11.54 11.41 -11.71
N GLU A 46 -11.93 10.95 -12.90
CA GLU A 46 -13.22 11.29 -13.54
C GLU A 46 -14.42 10.84 -12.69
N MET A 47 -14.26 9.78 -11.88
CA MET A 47 -15.28 9.30 -10.95
C MET A 47 -15.30 10.06 -9.61
N GLY A 48 -14.31 10.92 -9.35
CA GLY A 48 -14.11 11.59 -8.05
C GLY A 48 -13.46 10.70 -6.99
N LEU A 49 -12.77 9.63 -7.38
CA LEU A 49 -12.13 8.68 -6.46
C LEU A 49 -10.70 9.10 -6.16
N LEU A 50 -10.35 9.11 -4.87
CA LEU A 50 -9.02 9.40 -4.38
C LEU A 50 -8.27 8.13 -3.95
N GLY A 51 -6.94 8.19 -3.99
CA GLY A 51 -6.05 7.13 -3.56
C GLY A 51 -4.60 7.60 -3.49
N PRO A 52 -3.66 6.76 -3.03
CA PRO A 52 -2.24 7.09 -3.00
C PRO A 52 -1.67 7.39 -4.39
N ASP A 53 -0.73 8.32 -4.44
CA ASP A 53 0.06 8.62 -5.65
C ASP A 53 0.95 7.45 -6.04
N TYR A 54 1.50 6.76 -5.03
CA TYR A 54 2.42 5.64 -5.23
C TYR A 54 2.02 4.44 -4.37
N LEU A 55 2.07 3.25 -4.94
CA LEU A 55 1.95 1.99 -4.20
C LEU A 55 3.27 1.22 -4.32
N ILE A 56 3.97 1.07 -3.20
CA ILE A 56 5.16 0.22 -3.10
C ILE A 56 4.68 -1.20 -2.80
N HIS A 57 4.80 -2.07 -3.81
CA HIS A 57 4.38 -3.47 -3.74
C HIS A 57 5.48 -4.41 -4.26
N SER A 58 6.04 -4.10 -5.43
CA SER A 58 7.06 -4.91 -6.12
C SER A 58 8.37 -5.06 -5.36
N GLU A 59 8.73 -4.09 -4.53
CA GLU A 59 9.98 -4.09 -3.77
C GLU A 59 10.02 -5.25 -2.75
N ARG A 60 8.85 -5.79 -2.37
CA ARG A 60 8.77 -7.01 -1.56
C ARG A 60 9.33 -8.24 -2.26
N ASP A 61 9.36 -8.26 -3.59
CA ASP A 61 9.91 -9.39 -4.34
C ASP A 61 11.41 -9.56 -4.10
N ALA A 62 12.09 -8.51 -3.61
CA ALA A 62 13.48 -8.56 -3.18
C ALA A 62 13.69 -9.19 -1.79
N ILE A 63 12.64 -9.36 -0.98
CA ILE A 63 12.72 -9.96 0.36
C ILE A 63 12.65 -11.48 0.21
N LYS A 64 13.76 -12.16 0.43
CA LYS A 64 13.85 -13.63 0.35
C LYS A 64 13.97 -14.30 1.71
N LYS A 65 14.41 -13.55 2.72
CA LYS A 65 14.59 -14.00 4.10
C LYS A 65 14.29 -12.88 5.09
N PRO A 66 14.04 -13.21 6.37
CA PRO A 66 13.73 -12.24 7.43
C PRO A 66 14.68 -11.03 7.51
N GLU A 67 15.97 -11.24 7.28
CA GLU A 67 17.00 -10.20 7.41
C GLU A 67 16.93 -9.14 6.31
N ASP A 68 16.27 -9.43 5.19
CA ASP A 68 16.15 -8.51 4.05
C ASP A 68 15.09 -7.42 4.30
N VAL A 69 14.15 -7.65 5.21
CA VAL A 69 12.98 -6.79 5.45
C VAL A 69 13.39 -5.33 5.72
N ALA A 70 14.22 -5.11 6.74
CA ALA A 70 14.61 -3.75 7.12
C ALA A 70 15.44 -3.06 6.03
N PRO A 71 16.52 -3.66 5.47
CA PRO A 71 17.28 -3.05 4.38
C PRO A 71 16.44 -2.65 3.16
N VAL A 72 15.53 -3.53 2.72
CA VAL A 72 14.67 -3.28 1.55
C VAL A 72 13.74 -2.10 1.80
N PHE A 73 12.98 -2.11 2.88
CA PHE A 73 12.03 -1.03 3.14
C PHE A 73 12.70 0.28 3.56
N GLU A 74 13.82 0.24 4.29
CA GLU A 74 14.56 1.46 4.61
C GLU A 74 15.14 2.15 3.37
N LYS A 75 15.53 1.38 2.34
CA LYS A 75 15.92 1.93 1.05
C LYS A 75 14.75 2.64 0.38
N VAL A 76 13.56 2.02 0.37
CA VAL A 76 12.33 2.64 -0.14
C VAL A 76 12.04 3.96 0.58
N LEU A 77 12.08 3.98 1.92
CA LEU A 77 11.79 5.18 2.71
C LEU A 77 12.72 6.36 2.36
N ARG A 78 13.98 6.09 2.02
CA ARG A 78 14.96 7.12 1.62
C ARG A 78 14.77 7.62 0.19
N GLN A 79 13.98 6.91 -0.62
CA GLN A 79 13.75 7.18 -2.03
C GLN A 79 12.31 7.63 -2.33
N LEU A 80 11.52 7.91 -1.28
CA LEU A 80 10.15 8.40 -1.44
C LEU A 80 10.12 9.70 -2.27
N LYS A 81 9.17 9.76 -3.19
CA LYS A 81 8.86 10.95 -3.97
C LYS A 81 7.87 11.84 -3.21
N PRO A 82 7.82 13.15 -3.52
CA PRO A 82 6.74 14.01 -3.03
C PRO A 82 5.36 13.46 -3.43
N GLY A 83 4.44 13.36 -2.47
CA GLY A 83 3.10 12.79 -2.65
C GLY A 83 2.71 11.85 -1.51
N VAL A 84 1.57 11.17 -1.68
CA VAL A 84 1.05 10.14 -0.78
C VAL A 84 1.52 8.78 -1.26
N THR A 85 2.42 8.16 -0.50
CA THR A 85 2.89 6.79 -0.77
C THR A 85 2.25 5.80 0.19
N GLU A 86 1.70 4.71 -0.35
CA GLU A 86 1.35 3.53 0.42
C GLU A 86 2.46 2.47 0.29
N ILE A 87 2.97 2.00 1.43
CA ILE A 87 3.90 0.86 1.48
C ILE A 87 3.12 -0.38 1.91
N TYR A 88 3.03 -1.37 1.03
CA TYR A 88 2.32 -2.61 1.33
C TYR A 88 3.21 -3.54 2.16
N ILE A 89 2.72 -3.97 3.32
CA ILE A 89 3.41 -4.86 4.26
C ILE A 89 2.40 -5.79 4.95
N HIS A 90 2.87 -6.91 5.51
CA HIS A 90 2.07 -7.93 6.21
C HIS A 90 2.62 -8.24 7.62
N PRO A 91 2.85 -7.23 8.49
CA PRO A 91 3.34 -7.47 9.83
C PRO A 91 2.39 -8.40 10.58
N SER A 92 2.91 -9.52 11.06
CA SER A 92 2.12 -10.56 11.75
C SER A 92 2.83 -11.03 13.02
N ILE A 93 2.06 -11.36 14.06
CA ILE A 93 2.60 -11.91 15.32
C ILE A 93 3.08 -13.35 15.08
N ASP A 94 4.23 -13.74 15.65
CA ASP A 94 4.68 -15.13 15.59
C ASP A 94 3.76 -16.03 16.40
N SER A 95 2.99 -16.86 15.70
CA SER A 95 2.03 -17.79 16.32
C SER A 95 2.02 -19.13 15.59
N PRO A 96 1.59 -20.23 16.26
CA PRO A 96 1.35 -21.50 15.59
C PRO A 96 0.36 -21.36 14.43
N GLU A 97 -0.66 -20.50 14.56
CA GLU A 97 -1.61 -20.23 13.48
C GLU A 97 -0.92 -19.63 12.26
N LEU A 98 -0.07 -18.61 12.44
CA LEU A 98 0.65 -17.98 11.33
C LEU A 98 1.52 -18.99 10.56
N LYS A 99 2.21 -19.87 11.30
CA LYS A 99 3.05 -20.94 10.74
C LYS A 99 2.25 -21.93 9.89
N ASN A 100 0.98 -22.13 10.22
CA ASN A 100 0.10 -23.05 9.50
C ASN A 100 -0.61 -22.41 8.29
N ILE A 101 -0.79 -21.08 8.25
CA ILE A 101 -1.51 -20.41 7.14
C ILE A 101 -0.60 -19.93 6.01
N THR A 102 0.71 -19.78 6.24
CA THR A 102 1.62 -19.28 5.19
C THR A 102 3.06 -19.73 5.38
N ALA A 103 3.70 -20.13 4.28
CA ALA A 103 5.14 -20.44 4.25
C ALA A 103 6.05 -19.21 4.47
N THR A 104 5.50 -18.00 4.42
CA THR A 104 6.25 -16.74 4.62
C THR A 104 6.12 -16.19 6.04
N HIS A 105 5.76 -17.04 7.01
CA HIS A 105 5.45 -16.62 8.37
C HIS A 105 6.62 -15.89 9.05
N ASP A 106 7.84 -16.33 8.78
CA ASP A 106 9.10 -15.77 9.30
C ASP A 106 9.35 -14.35 8.79
N ILE A 107 9.16 -14.12 7.49
CA ILE A 107 9.25 -12.79 6.88
C ILE A 107 8.18 -11.86 7.45
N ARG A 108 6.94 -12.34 7.62
CA ARG A 108 5.84 -11.54 8.20
C ARG A 108 6.09 -11.16 9.66
N TYR A 109 6.71 -12.06 10.42
CA TYR A 109 7.15 -11.74 11.78
C TYR A 109 8.30 -10.74 11.79
N ALA A 110 9.26 -10.84 10.85
CA ALA A 110 10.31 -9.84 10.69
C ALA A 110 9.75 -8.47 10.29
N GLU A 111 8.73 -8.41 9.42
CA GLU A 111 7.98 -7.19 9.12
C GLU A 111 7.35 -6.60 10.40
N TYR A 112 6.75 -7.42 11.26
CA TYR A 112 6.23 -6.97 12.56
C TYR A 112 7.33 -6.38 13.46
N GLN A 113 8.45 -7.09 13.62
CA GLN A 113 9.57 -6.62 14.44
C GLN A 113 10.14 -5.30 13.93
N TRP A 114 10.28 -5.17 12.61
CA TRP A 114 10.75 -3.94 11.97
C TRP A 114 9.78 -2.78 12.17
N VAL A 115 8.47 -2.98 11.96
CA VAL A 115 7.43 -1.96 12.17
C VAL A 115 7.40 -1.46 13.61
N MET A 116 7.60 -2.37 14.57
CA MET A 116 7.62 -2.04 16.00
C MET A 116 8.97 -1.47 16.48
N SER A 117 9.98 -1.40 15.61
CA SER A 117 11.34 -1.01 16.00
C SER A 117 11.47 0.48 16.31
N ARG A 118 12.31 0.81 17.31
CA ARG A 118 12.69 2.21 17.60
C ARG A 118 13.50 2.82 16.45
N GLN A 119 14.21 1.98 15.69
CA GLN A 119 15.03 2.34 14.55
C GLN A 119 14.16 2.92 13.43
N LEU A 120 13.08 2.22 13.06
CA LEU A 120 12.13 2.71 12.07
C LEU A 120 11.51 4.05 12.51
N LYS A 121 11.07 4.15 13.77
CA LYS A 121 10.51 5.40 14.31
C LYS A 121 11.50 6.57 14.19
N LYS A 122 12.78 6.36 14.50
CA LYS A 122 13.83 7.37 14.34
C LYS A 122 14.07 7.72 12.88
N LEU A 123 14.08 6.73 11.98
CA LEU A 123 14.27 6.92 10.55
C LEU A 123 13.16 7.78 9.94
N ILE A 124 11.90 7.45 10.22
CA ILE A 124 10.72 8.20 9.75
C ILE A 124 10.81 9.67 10.18
N LYS A 125 11.12 9.90 11.47
CA LYS A 125 11.31 11.26 12.00
C LYS A 125 12.46 12.00 11.29
N ARG A 126 13.60 11.34 11.11
CA ARG A 126 14.78 11.93 10.46
C ARG A 126 14.53 12.28 8.99
N LEU A 127 13.77 11.46 8.27
CA LEU A 127 13.42 11.68 6.88
C LEU A 127 12.25 12.67 6.70
N GLY A 128 11.66 13.17 7.79
CA GLY A 128 10.52 14.09 7.72
C GLY A 128 9.25 13.45 7.14
N ILE A 129 9.15 12.11 7.19
CA ILE A 129 8.01 11.37 6.65
C ILE A 129 6.81 11.58 7.58
N LYS A 130 5.71 12.07 7.00
CA LYS A 130 4.42 12.19 7.69
C LYS A 130 3.66 10.89 7.53
N LEU A 131 3.58 10.10 8.60
CA LEU A 131 2.72 8.93 8.63
C LEU A 131 1.25 9.36 8.71
N ILE A 132 0.45 8.85 7.78
CA ILE A 132 -1.00 9.07 7.75
C ILE A 132 -1.71 7.72 7.62
N SER A 133 -2.97 7.68 8.03
CA SER A 133 -3.91 6.64 7.58
C SER A 133 -4.60 7.09 6.28
N TYR A 134 -5.56 6.31 5.79
CA TYR A 134 -6.43 6.72 4.69
C TYR A 134 -7.44 7.81 5.09
N LYS A 135 -7.58 8.15 6.39
CA LYS A 135 -8.57 9.10 6.89
C LYS A 135 -8.50 10.48 6.23
N PRO A 136 -7.32 11.12 6.04
CA PRO A 136 -7.27 12.43 5.37
C PRO A 136 -7.73 12.38 3.91
N LEU A 137 -7.49 11.27 3.19
CA LEU A 137 -7.99 11.09 1.82
C LEU A 137 -9.52 10.93 1.82
N MET A 138 -10.06 10.20 2.79
CA MET A 138 -11.51 10.03 2.96
C MET A 138 -12.20 11.36 3.29
N GLU A 139 -11.64 12.12 4.24
CA GLU A 139 -12.16 13.45 4.60
C GLU A 139 -12.11 14.42 3.42
N LEU A 140 -11.04 14.39 2.63
CA LEU A 140 -10.95 15.18 1.39
C LEU A 140 -12.06 14.79 0.41
N MET A 141 -12.25 13.49 0.17
CA MET A 141 -13.27 12.99 -0.76
C MET A 141 -14.70 13.35 -0.32
N GLN A 142 -14.98 13.30 0.98
CA GLN A 142 -16.28 13.65 1.58
C GLN A 142 -16.57 15.16 1.59
N ASN A 143 -15.53 15.99 1.71
CA ASN A 143 -15.67 17.44 1.67
C ASN A 143 -15.87 17.96 0.23
N GLU A 144 -15.33 17.28 -0.77
CA GLU A 144 -15.54 17.62 -2.19
C GLU A 144 -16.93 17.19 -2.71
N THR A 145 -17.67 16.34 -1.98
CA THR A 145 -19.02 15.89 -2.35
C THR A 145 -20.15 16.71 -1.71
N GLN A 146 -19.84 17.68 -0.84
CA GLN A 146 -20.78 18.64 -0.23
C GLN A 146 -20.85 19.94 -1.04
#